data_AF-A0A0C1IRT6-F1
#
_entry.id   AF-A0A0C1IRT6-F1
#
_cell.length_a   1.000
_cell.length_b   1.000
_cell.length_c   1.000
_cell.angle_alpha   90.00
_cell.angle_beta   90.00
_cell.angle_gamma   90.00
#
_symmetry.space_group_name_H-M   'P 1'
#
loop_
_entity.id
_entity.type
_entity.pdbx_description
1 polymer ?
#
loop_
_entity_poly.entity_id
_entity_poly.type
_entity_poly.pdbx_seq_one_letter_code
_entity_poly.pdbx_strand_id
1 'polypeptide(L)'
;MKLNRSILISLCLLIVVAALYRIIPARPFGFAPHIAMAIFGGAIIKDRKWAFALPVFSMFLSDLMYELLFRAGISDTQGFYAGQFTNYVLFLGLTLVGFAIRKHVSTLSIFAASLAGPTIYFVLSNFFVWFAGGGFQRPKTFAGLMQCYADGLPFYYGSIVATMVFGALLFGGYYLVAGEKKQLQSA
;
A
#
# COMPACT_ATOMS: atom_id res chain seq x y z
N MET A 1 -22.01 4.57 -2.18
CA MET A 1 -22.14 3.49 -1.15
C MET A 1 -21.20 3.85 -0.02
N LYS A 2 -21.71 4.03 1.21
CA LYS A 2 -20.88 4.29 2.39
C LYS A 2 -19.88 3.14 2.59
N LEU A 3 -18.68 3.42 3.09
CA LEU A 3 -17.69 2.38 3.41
C LEU A 3 -18.34 1.34 4.33
N ASN A 4 -18.30 0.07 3.94
CA ASN A 4 -18.88 -1.01 4.73
C ASN A 4 -18.04 -1.22 6.00
N ARG A 5 -18.67 -1.53 7.13
CA ARG A 5 -18.00 -1.75 8.43
C ARG A 5 -16.86 -2.77 8.31
N SER A 6 -17.03 -3.81 7.50
CA SER A 6 -15.99 -4.81 7.24
C SER A 6 -14.72 -4.22 6.62
N ILE A 7 -14.84 -3.28 5.67
CA ILE A 7 -13.68 -2.62 5.03
C ILE A 7 -12.93 -1.77 6.05
N LEU A 8 -13.65 -1.03 6.90
CA LEU A 8 -13.05 -0.25 7.99
C LEU A 8 -12.31 -1.15 8.98
N ILE A 9 -12.91 -2.28 9.37
CA ILE A 9 -12.28 -3.24 10.26
C ILE A 9 -11.01 -3.83 9.62
N SER A 10 -11.06 -4.24 8.36
CA SER A 10 -9.87 -4.75 7.64
C SER A 10 -8.77 -3.70 7.57
N LEU A 11 -9.11 -2.44 7.29
CA LEU A 11 -8.14 -1.34 7.28
C LEU A 11 -7.48 -1.15 8.64
N CYS A 12 -8.27 -1.08 9.73
CA CYS A 12 -7.73 -0.92 11.07
C CYS A 12 -6.82 -2.10 11.46
N LEU A 13 -7.24 -3.34 11.20
CA LEU A 13 -6.45 -4.54 11.50
C LEU A 13 -5.13 -4.55 10.71
N LEU A 14 -5.16 -4.23 9.43
CA LEU A 14 -3.96 -4.19 8.60
C LEU A 14 -2.98 -3.11 9.06
N ILE A 15 -3.47 -1.96 9.52
CA ILE A 15 -2.62 -0.89 10.05
C ILE A 15 -1.98 -1.31 11.36
N VAL A 16 -2.75 -1.93 12.27
CA VAL A 16 -2.22 -2.50 13.52
C VAL A 16 -1.13 -3.52 13.22
N VAL A 17 -1.39 -4.48 12.32
CA VAL A 17 -0.39 -5.48 11.93
C VAL A 17 0.85 -4.82 11.32
N ALA A 18 0.67 -3.83 10.43
CA ALA A 18 1.79 -3.14 9.79
C ALA A 18 2.67 -2.40 10.79
N ALA A 19 2.09 -1.80 11.83
CA ALA A 19 2.89 -1.11 12.83
C ALA A 19 3.53 -2.03 13.85
N LEU A 20 2.84 -3.09 14.28
CA LEU A 20 3.45 -4.12 15.11
C LEU A 20 4.64 -4.76 14.39
N TYR A 21 4.51 -5.01 13.08
CA TYR A 21 5.61 -5.46 12.25
C TYR A 21 6.82 -4.50 12.29
N ARG A 22 6.58 -3.18 12.40
CA ARG A 22 7.66 -2.18 12.50
C ARG A 22 8.34 -2.06 13.86
N ILE A 23 7.80 -2.67 14.90
CA ILE A 23 8.48 -2.79 16.19
C ILE A 23 9.56 -3.89 16.12
N ILE A 24 9.43 -4.84 15.19
CA ILE A 24 10.37 -5.96 15.06
C ILE A 24 11.74 -5.44 14.57
N PRO A 25 12.83 -5.71 15.34
CA PRO A 25 14.19 -5.41 14.92
C PRO A 25 14.56 -6.18 13.65
N ALA A 26 15.35 -5.57 12.76
CA ALA A 26 15.86 -6.20 11.53
C ALA A 26 14.78 -6.80 10.59
N ARG A 27 13.54 -6.33 10.68
CA ARG A 27 12.47 -6.75 9.77
C ARG A 27 12.81 -6.45 8.30
N PRO A 28 12.31 -7.25 7.35
CA PRO A 28 12.36 -6.91 5.93
C PRO A 28 11.75 -5.54 5.59
N PHE A 29 12.45 -4.79 4.74
CA PHE A 29 11.97 -3.50 4.26
C PHE A 29 10.83 -3.64 3.25
N GLY A 30 9.98 -2.62 3.13
CA GLY A 30 8.93 -2.55 2.10
C GLY A 30 7.71 -3.45 2.34
N PHE A 31 7.68 -4.27 3.39
CA PHE A 31 6.54 -5.12 3.69
C PHE A 31 5.40 -4.32 4.36
N ALA A 32 4.46 -3.81 3.55
CA ALA A 32 3.32 -3.02 4.05
C ALA A 32 2.06 -3.20 3.18
N PRO A 33 0.84 -3.09 3.75
CA PRO A 33 -0.41 -3.38 3.06
C PRO A 33 -0.90 -2.27 2.11
N HIS A 34 -0.29 -1.09 2.16
CA HIS A 34 -0.81 0.12 1.51
C HIS A 34 -1.01 -0.01 0.00
N ILE A 35 -0.12 -0.71 -0.70
CA ILE A 35 -0.22 -0.90 -2.17
C ILE A 35 -1.42 -1.80 -2.49
N ALA A 36 -1.55 -2.91 -1.77
CA ALA A 36 -2.70 -3.80 -1.89
C ALA A 36 -4.02 -3.07 -1.59
N MET A 37 -4.06 -2.22 -0.58
CA MET A 37 -5.24 -1.42 -0.25
C MET A 37 -5.60 -0.42 -1.34
N ALA A 38 -4.63 0.25 -1.96
CA ALA A 38 -4.89 1.14 -3.08
C ALA A 38 -5.51 0.39 -4.27
N ILE A 39 -4.92 -0.75 -4.65
CA ILE A 39 -5.44 -1.61 -5.74
C ILE A 39 -6.84 -2.12 -5.40
N PHE A 40 -7.05 -2.63 -4.19
CA PHE A 40 -8.35 -3.11 -3.72
C PHE A 40 -9.41 -2.01 -3.72
N GLY A 41 -9.06 -0.81 -3.23
CA GLY A 41 -9.93 0.35 -3.23
C GLY A 41 -10.42 0.68 -4.64
N GLY A 42 -9.51 0.73 -5.62
CA GLY A 42 -9.85 0.96 -7.01
C GLY A 42 -10.73 -0.15 -7.59
N ALA A 43 -10.36 -1.41 -7.36
CA ALA A 43 -11.02 -2.56 -7.98
C ALA A 43 -12.43 -2.83 -7.44
N ILE A 44 -12.66 -2.63 -6.13
CA ILE A 44 -13.88 -3.08 -5.44
C ILE A 44 -14.81 -1.93 -5.04
N ILE A 45 -14.28 -0.79 -4.59
CA ILE A 45 -15.13 0.27 -4.02
C ILE A 45 -15.85 1.02 -5.13
N LYS A 46 -17.20 0.95 -5.12
CA LYS A 46 -18.02 1.53 -6.18
C LYS A 46 -17.85 3.05 -6.33
N ASP A 47 -17.84 3.75 -5.20
CA ASP A 47 -17.74 5.20 -5.12
C ASP A 47 -16.27 5.65 -5.24
N ARG A 48 -15.97 6.47 -6.26
CA ARG A 48 -14.60 6.91 -6.54
C ARG A 48 -14.00 7.72 -5.40
N LYS A 49 -14.79 8.52 -4.68
CA LYS A 49 -14.30 9.32 -3.55
C LYS A 49 -13.75 8.40 -2.47
N TRP A 50 -14.51 7.35 -2.16
CA TRP A 50 -14.11 6.35 -1.17
C TRP A 50 -12.99 5.43 -1.64
N ALA A 51 -12.92 5.12 -2.94
CA ALA A 51 -11.82 4.33 -3.52
C ALA A 51 -10.47 5.02 -3.34
N PHE A 52 -10.39 6.34 -3.59
CA PHE A 52 -9.18 7.13 -3.37
C PHE A 52 -8.94 7.47 -1.89
N ALA A 53 -10.01 7.66 -1.12
CA ALA A 53 -9.89 7.95 0.31
C ALA A 53 -9.29 6.76 1.08
N LEU A 54 -9.58 5.53 0.68
CA LEU A 54 -9.12 4.32 1.37
C LEU A 54 -7.59 4.27 1.58
N PRO A 55 -6.74 4.32 0.53
CA PRO A 55 -5.29 4.29 0.72
C PRO A 55 -4.76 5.52 1.47
N VAL A 56 -5.33 6.71 1.24
CA VAL A 56 -4.91 7.95 1.92
C VAL A 56 -5.20 7.91 3.41
N PHE A 57 -6.42 7.51 3.81
CA PHE A 57 -6.76 7.34 5.21
C PHE A 57 -5.93 6.25 5.87
N SER A 58 -5.63 5.17 5.13
CA SER A 58 -4.76 4.13 5.65
C SER A 58 -3.35 4.63 5.93
N MET A 59 -2.76 5.40 5.00
CA MET A 59 -1.45 5.99 5.20
C MET A 59 -1.45 6.93 6.40
N PHE A 60 -2.42 7.84 6.46
CA PHE A 60 -2.52 8.80 7.55
C PHE A 60 -2.64 8.13 8.92
N LEU A 61 -3.48 7.11 9.05
CA LEU A 61 -3.64 6.39 10.30
C LEU A 61 -2.38 5.54 10.63
N SER A 62 -1.70 4.99 9.63
CA SER A 62 -0.42 4.31 9.83
C SER A 62 0.67 5.28 10.31
N ASP A 63 0.79 6.46 9.69
CA ASP A 63 1.77 7.49 10.05
C ASP A 63 1.46 8.06 11.44
N LEU A 64 0.18 8.28 11.77
CA LEU A 64 -0.22 8.67 13.12
C LEU A 64 0.20 7.63 14.16
N MET A 65 0.01 6.35 13.86
CA MET A 65 0.40 5.29 14.80
C MET A 65 1.92 5.18 14.93
N TYR A 66 2.66 5.36 13.84
CA TYR A 66 4.13 5.44 13.88
C TYR A 66 4.60 6.63 14.71
N GLU A 67 3.98 7.79 14.54
CA GLU A 67 4.30 8.99 15.33
C GLU A 67 4.07 8.76 16.82
N LEU A 68 2.97 8.09 17.19
CA LEU A 68 2.69 7.73 18.59
C LEU A 68 3.74 6.78 19.16
N LEU A 69 4.12 5.73 18.41
CA LEU A 69 5.15 4.78 18.82
C LEU A 69 6.54 5.44 18.96
N PHE A 70 6.85 6.36 18.05
CA PHE A 70 8.08 7.15 18.08
C PHE A 70 8.14 8.05 19.31
N ARG A 71 7.08 8.83 19.57
CA ARG A 71 6.98 9.69 20.76
C ARG A 71 6.99 8.94 22.08
N ALA A 72 6.51 7.70 22.07
CA ALA A 72 6.56 6.81 23.24
C ALA A 72 7.94 6.17 23.44
N GLY A 73 8.91 6.38 22.54
CA GLY A 73 10.23 5.74 22.61
C GLY A 73 10.23 4.24 22.30
N ILE A 74 9.16 3.73 21.68
CA ILE A 74 8.97 2.30 21.35
C ILE A 74 9.55 1.98 19.96
N SER A 75 9.58 2.96 19.06
CA SER A 75 10.08 2.81 17.69
C SER A 75 11.02 3.96 17.34
N ASP A 76 12.10 3.66 16.61
CA ASP A 76 13.01 4.69 16.08
C ASP A 76 12.48 5.35 14.79
N THR A 77 11.30 4.93 14.31
CA THR A 77 10.73 5.42 13.05
C THR A 77 9.68 6.49 13.29
N GLN A 78 10.00 7.74 12.95
CA GLN A 78 9.05 8.84 12.97
C GLN A 78 7.92 8.60 11.95
N GLY A 79 6.69 8.93 12.35
CA GLY A 79 5.52 8.76 11.50
C GLY A 79 5.37 9.86 10.46
N PHE A 80 5.51 11.11 10.89
CA PHE A 80 5.39 12.26 9.99
C PHE A 80 6.74 12.89 9.68
N TYR A 81 7.15 12.94 8.40
CA TYR A 81 8.47 13.44 8.00
C TYR A 81 8.41 14.31 6.73
N ALA A 82 9.47 15.09 6.51
CA ALA A 82 9.60 15.96 5.34
C ALA A 82 9.64 15.15 4.03
N GLY A 83 8.88 15.58 3.03
CA GLY A 83 8.80 14.89 1.73
C GLY A 83 7.82 13.71 1.67
N GLN A 84 7.16 13.34 2.78
CA GLN A 84 6.18 12.25 2.81
C GLN A 84 4.99 12.47 1.87
N PHE A 85 4.65 13.73 1.58
CA PHE A 85 3.52 14.08 0.71
C PHE A 85 3.60 13.42 -0.67
N THR A 86 4.81 13.26 -1.21
CA THR A 86 5.04 12.54 -2.47
C THR A 86 4.51 11.11 -2.39
N ASN A 87 4.72 10.41 -1.28
CA ASN A 87 4.21 9.05 -1.11
C ASN A 87 2.68 9.03 -1.12
N TYR A 88 2.01 9.98 -0.46
CA TYR A 88 0.55 10.08 -0.47
C TYR A 88 0.00 10.23 -1.90
N VAL A 89 0.64 11.08 -2.72
CA VAL A 89 0.27 11.26 -4.12
C VAL A 89 0.48 9.97 -4.93
N LEU A 90 1.62 9.29 -4.75
CA LEU A 90 1.91 8.04 -5.43
C LEU A 90 0.90 6.94 -5.06
N PHE A 91 0.61 6.75 -3.78
CA PHE A 91 -0.39 5.78 -3.32
C PHE A 91 -1.80 6.09 -3.82
N LEU A 92 -2.18 7.37 -3.87
CA LEU A 92 -3.43 7.79 -4.50
C LEU A 92 -3.45 7.36 -5.97
N GLY A 93 -2.34 7.56 -6.70
CA GLY A 93 -2.16 7.10 -8.08
C GLY A 93 -2.26 5.58 -8.26
N LEU A 94 -1.78 4.78 -7.30
CA LEU A 94 -1.90 3.32 -7.36
C LEU A 94 -3.35 2.81 -7.35
N THR A 95 -4.31 3.62 -6.88
CA THR A 95 -5.74 3.33 -7.00
C THR A 95 -6.17 3.16 -8.47
N LEU A 96 -5.49 3.83 -9.40
CA LEU A 96 -5.75 3.70 -10.84
C LEU A 96 -5.44 2.29 -11.36
N VAL A 97 -4.45 1.61 -10.79
CA VAL A 97 -4.16 0.20 -11.11
C VAL A 97 -5.37 -0.68 -10.74
N GLY A 98 -5.99 -0.40 -9.59
CA GLY A 98 -7.24 -1.04 -9.18
C GLY A 98 -8.40 -0.77 -10.15
N PHE A 99 -8.55 0.49 -10.61
CA PHE A 99 -9.58 0.81 -11.61
C PHE A 99 -9.39 0.09 -12.94
N ALA A 100 -8.14 -0.14 -13.36
CA ALA A 100 -7.85 -0.84 -14.61
C ALA A 100 -8.39 -2.28 -14.61
N ILE A 101 -8.35 -2.97 -13.47
CA ILE A 101 -8.82 -4.37 -13.37
C ILE A 101 -10.31 -4.49 -13.01
N ARG A 102 -10.95 -3.40 -12.60
CA ARG A 102 -12.31 -3.39 -12.02
C ARG A 102 -13.41 -4.03 -12.87
N LYS A 103 -13.31 -3.94 -14.20
CA LYS A 103 -14.31 -4.55 -15.10
C LYS A 103 -14.19 -6.08 -15.19
N HIS A 104 -13.00 -6.62 -14.93
CA HIS A 104 -12.67 -8.04 -15.12
C HIS A 104 -11.86 -8.58 -13.94
N VAL A 105 -12.35 -8.34 -12.72
CA VAL A 105 -11.68 -8.82 -11.51
C VAL A 105 -11.70 -10.36 -11.50
N SER A 106 -10.50 -10.91 -11.57
CA SER A 106 -10.17 -12.34 -11.64
C SER A 106 -8.82 -12.59 -10.96
N THR A 107 -8.53 -13.83 -10.59
CA THR A 107 -7.24 -14.21 -9.97
C THR A 107 -6.05 -13.73 -10.80
N LEU A 108 -6.10 -13.89 -12.13
CA LEU A 108 -5.04 -13.43 -13.03
C LEU A 108 -4.89 -11.91 -13.01
N SER A 109 -6.00 -11.16 -13.09
CA SER A 109 -5.94 -9.69 -13.05
C SER A 109 -5.42 -9.15 -11.71
N ILE A 110 -5.77 -9.82 -10.60
CA ILE A 110 -5.31 -9.45 -9.25
C ILE A 110 -3.80 -9.73 -9.13
N PHE A 111 -3.34 -10.88 -9.62
CA PHE A 111 -1.92 -11.22 -9.64
C PHE A 111 -1.12 -10.22 -10.47
N ALA A 112 -1.59 -9.91 -11.70
CA ALA A 112 -0.96 -8.91 -12.56
C ALA A 112 -0.92 -7.52 -11.91
N ALA A 113 -2.01 -7.07 -11.29
CA ALA A 113 -2.06 -5.81 -10.55
C ALA A 113 -1.12 -5.82 -9.33
N SER A 114 -0.98 -6.96 -8.65
CA SER A 114 -0.11 -7.13 -7.49
C SER A 114 1.38 -7.12 -7.84
N LEU A 115 1.72 -7.35 -9.11
CA LEU A 115 3.05 -7.08 -9.65
C LEU A 115 3.18 -5.63 -10.11
N ALA A 116 2.24 -5.16 -10.94
CA ALA A 116 2.30 -3.83 -11.54
C ALA A 116 2.30 -2.69 -10.50
N GLY A 117 1.48 -2.77 -9.46
CA GLY A 117 1.38 -1.75 -8.41
C GLY A 117 2.72 -1.45 -7.72
N PRO A 118 3.37 -2.44 -7.08
CA PRO A 118 4.68 -2.23 -6.46
C PRO A 118 5.76 -1.87 -7.47
N THR A 119 5.72 -2.35 -8.72
CA THR A 119 6.69 -1.93 -9.76
C THR A 119 6.54 -0.44 -10.09
N ILE A 120 5.31 0.02 -10.32
CA ILE A 120 5.02 1.43 -10.61
C ILE A 120 5.45 2.30 -9.44
N TYR A 121 5.09 1.91 -8.22
CA TYR A 121 5.49 2.62 -7.02
C TYR A 121 7.02 2.69 -6.89
N PHE A 122 7.71 1.57 -7.07
CA PHE A 122 9.16 1.50 -6.98
C PHE A 122 9.86 2.45 -7.96
N VAL A 123 9.46 2.41 -9.24
CA VAL A 123 10.04 3.28 -10.27
C VAL A 123 9.79 4.76 -9.93
N LEU A 124 8.53 5.13 -9.65
CA LEU A 124 8.20 6.54 -9.42
C LEU A 124 8.79 7.08 -8.11
N SER A 125 8.68 6.33 -7.01
CA SER A 125 9.18 6.77 -5.70
C SER A 125 10.70 6.97 -5.72
N ASN A 126 11.46 6.02 -6.26
CA ASN A 126 12.92 6.14 -6.33
C ASN A 126 13.36 7.22 -7.33
N PHE A 127 12.63 7.41 -8.43
CA PHE A 127 12.88 8.54 -9.33
C PHE A 127 12.71 9.88 -8.60
N PHE A 128 11.65 10.05 -7.81
CA PHE A 128 11.45 11.27 -7.03
C PHE A 128 12.47 11.44 -5.91
N VAL A 129 12.89 10.36 -5.23
CA VAL A 129 13.99 10.41 -4.25
C VAL A 129 15.26 10.91 -4.91
N TRP A 130 15.65 10.30 -6.04
CA TRP A 130 16.81 10.72 -6.81
C TRP A 130 16.67 12.17 -7.28
N PHE A 131 15.52 12.57 -7.82
CA PHE A 131 15.27 13.91 -8.36
C PHE A 131 15.27 14.99 -7.27
N ALA A 132 14.70 14.71 -6.09
CA ALA A 132 14.68 15.62 -4.95
C ALA A 132 16.00 15.67 -4.18
N GLY A 133 16.94 14.76 -4.46
CA GLY A 133 18.21 14.68 -3.71
C GLY A 133 18.04 14.05 -2.33
N GLY A 134 17.06 13.18 -2.15
CA GLY A 134 16.89 12.37 -0.93
C GLY A 134 17.75 11.09 -0.94
N GLY A 135 17.52 10.23 0.04
CA GLY A 135 18.21 8.93 0.15
C GLY A 135 19.73 9.09 0.25
N PHE A 136 20.48 8.26 -0.49
CA PHE A 136 21.95 8.33 -0.58
C PHE A 136 22.47 9.44 -1.50
N GLN A 137 21.60 10.36 -1.94
CA GLN A 137 21.97 11.53 -2.74
C GLN A 137 22.82 11.20 -3.97
N ARG A 138 22.41 10.17 -4.71
CA ARG A 138 23.11 9.72 -5.91
C ARG A 138 23.25 10.87 -6.93
N PRO A 139 24.34 10.92 -7.73
CA PRO A 139 24.57 12.01 -8.69
C PRO A 139 23.39 12.22 -9.65
N LYS A 140 23.16 13.46 -10.08
CA LYS A 140 22.09 13.82 -11.04
C LYS A 140 22.44 13.42 -12.49
N THR A 141 22.80 12.16 -12.68
CA THR A 141 23.11 11.53 -13.96
C THR A 141 22.28 10.25 -14.13
N PHE A 142 22.18 9.74 -15.35
CA PHE A 142 21.49 8.46 -15.59
C PHE A 142 22.09 7.30 -14.79
N ALA A 143 23.42 7.24 -14.66
CA ALA A 143 24.10 6.25 -13.83
C ALA A 143 23.72 6.38 -12.34
N GLY A 144 23.60 7.62 -11.83
CA GLY A 144 23.15 7.86 -10.47
C GLY A 144 21.68 7.46 -10.24
N LEU A 145 20.82 7.63 -11.25
CA LEU A 145 19.44 7.12 -11.20
C LEU A 145 19.41 5.58 -11.12
N MET A 146 20.23 4.89 -11.92
CA MET A 146 20.33 3.42 -11.85
C MET A 146 20.84 2.94 -10.49
N GLN A 147 21.80 3.65 -9.89
CA GLN A 147 22.25 3.38 -8.52
C GLN A 147 21.11 3.58 -7.51
N CYS A 148 20.32 4.65 -7.64
CA CYS A 148 19.18 4.89 -6.75
C CYS A 148 18.13 3.78 -6.85
N TYR A 149 17.87 3.24 -8.05
CA TYR A 149 17.02 2.06 -8.19
C TYR A 149 17.63 0.83 -7.52
N ALA A 150 18.94 0.59 -7.69
CA ALA A 150 19.62 -0.51 -7.02
C ALA A 150 19.48 -0.41 -5.48
N ASP A 151 19.62 0.79 -4.92
CA ASP A 151 19.45 1.05 -3.48
C ASP A 151 18.03 0.72 -2.98
N GLY A 152 17.02 0.91 -3.84
CA GLY A 152 15.62 0.63 -3.51
C GLY A 152 15.21 -0.84 -3.64
N LEU A 153 16.03 -1.71 -4.23
CA LEU A 153 15.67 -3.11 -4.48
C LEU A 153 15.22 -3.91 -3.24
N PRO A 154 15.85 -3.74 -2.05
CA PRO A 154 15.39 -4.42 -0.84
C PRO A 154 13.93 -4.09 -0.48
N PHE A 155 13.53 -2.83 -0.68
CA PHE A 155 12.14 -2.38 -0.46
C PHE A 155 11.19 -2.94 -1.52
N TYR A 156 11.64 -3.04 -2.76
CA TYR A 156 10.82 -3.54 -3.86
C TYR A 156 10.42 -5.01 -3.66
N TYR A 157 11.37 -5.85 -3.25
CA TYR A 157 11.08 -7.26 -2.95
C TYR A 157 10.00 -7.39 -1.87
N GLY A 158 10.16 -6.70 -0.73
CA GLY A 158 9.16 -6.72 0.33
C GLY A 158 7.82 -6.14 -0.11
N SER A 159 7.82 -5.15 -1.00
CA SER A 159 6.59 -4.54 -1.55
C SER A 159 5.82 -5.50 -2.44
N ILE A 160 6.49 -6.30 -3.28
CA ILE A 160 5.83 -7.36 -4.08
C ILE A 160 5.19 -8.37 -3.16
N VAL A 161 5.96 -8.93 -2.23
CA VAL A 161 5.49 -9.98 -1.32
C VAL A 161 4.31 -9.48 -0.49
N ALA A 162 4.42 -8.28 0.10
CA ALA A 162 3.33 -7.68 0.84
C ALA A 162 2.09 -7.45 -0.02
N THR A 163 2.25 -6.93 -1.24
CA THR A 163 1.11 -6.68 -2.13
C THR A 163 0.38 -7.98 -2.46
N MET A 164 1.10 -9.07 -2.70
CA MET A 164 0.50 -10.39 -2.93
C MET A 164 -0.22 -10.93 -1.69
N VAL A 165 0.43 -10.91 -0.53
CA VAL A 165 -0.14 -11.43 0.73
C VAL A 165 -1.37 -10.65 1.15
N PHE A 166 -1.25 -9.32 1.24
CA PHE A 166 -2.37 -8.46 1.65
C PHE A 166 -3.44 -8.37 0.57
N GLY A 167 -3.07 -8.45 -0.71
CA GLY A 167 -4.01 -8.58 -1.82
C GLY A 167 -4.85 -9.83 -1.70
N ALA A 168 -4.22 -11.00 -1.48
CA ALA A 168 -4.93 -12.26 -1.27
C ALA A 168 -5.90 -12.18 -0.07
N LEU A 169 -5.47 -11.59 1.05
CA LEU A 169 -6.32 -11.41 2.24
C LEU A 169 -7.52 -10.48 1.95
N LEU A 170 -7.28 -9.34 1.29
CA LEU A 170 -8.33 -8.35 1.00
C LEU A 170 -9.34 -8.86 -0.02
N PHE A 171 -8.86 -9.31 -1.19
CA PHE A 171 -9.73 -9.81 -2.25
C PHE A 171 -10.39 -11.13 -1.85
N GLY A 172 -9.63 -12.07 -1.27
CA GLY A 172 -10.16 -13.36 -0.80
C GLY A 172 -11.21 -13.17 0.29
N GLY A 173 -10.91 -12.39 1.32
CA GLY A 173 -11.86 -12.07 2.39
C GLY A 173 -13.13 -11.38 1.88
N TYR A 174 -13.00 -10.47 0.91
CA TYR A 174 -14.15 -9.82 0.28
C TYR A 174 -15.07 -10.82 -0.43
N TYR A 175 -14.51 -11.73 -1.25
CA TYR A 175 -15.30 -12.71 -2.00
C TYR A 175 -15.94 -13.78 -1.11
N LEU A 176 -15.27 -14.20 -0.03
CA LEU A 176 -15.85 -15.13 0.96
C LEU A 176 -17.09 -14.51 1.62
N VAL A 177 -16.97 -13.30 2.17
CA VAL A 177 -18.08 -12.60 2.85
C VAL A 177 -19.21 -12.26 1.87
N ALA A 178 -18.88 -11.89 0.63
CA ALA A 178 -19.88 -11.61 -0.39
C ALA A 178 -20.63 -12.88 -0.82
N GLY A 179 -19.94 -14.02 -0.88
CA GLY A 179 -20.54 -15.33 -1.15
C GLY A 179 -21.52 -15.76 -0.07
N GLU A 180 -21.15 -15.65 1.20
CA GLU A 180 -22.01 -15.99 2.35
C GLU A 180 -23.30 -15.15 2.37
N LYS A 181 -23.22 -13.83 2.11
CA LYS A 181 -24.40 -12.97 2.05
C LYS A 181 -25.37 -13.37 0.94
N LYS A 182 -24.84 -13.81 -0.22
CA LYS A 182 -25.69 -14.27 -1.33
C LYS A 182 -26.39 -15.58 -0.98
N GLN A 183 -25.72 -16.49 -0.27
CA GLN A 183 -26.31 -17.76 0.19
C GLN A 183 -27.41 -17.54 1.24
N LEU A 184 -27.18 -16.67 2.23
CA LEU A 184 -28.17 -16.32 3.26
C LEU A 184 -29.41 -15.59 2.72
N GLN A 185 -29.31 -14.92 1.57
CA GLN A 185 -30.45 -14.28 0.90
C GLN A 185 -31.23 -15.25 -0.01
N SER A 186 -30.66 -16.41 -0.32
CA SER A 186 -31.29 -17.45 -1.15
C SER A 186 -31.87 -18.62 -0.36
N ALA A 187 -31.66 -18.65 0.96
CA ALA A 187 -32.23 -19.61 1.91
C ALA A 187 -33.44 -18.99 2.62
#